data_AF-A0ABC9YJV0-F1
#
_entry.id   AF-A0ABC9YJV0-F1
#
_cell.length_a   1.000
_cell.length_b   1.000
_cell.length_c   1.000
_cell.angle_alpha   90.00
_cell.angle_beta   90.00
_cell.angle_gamma   90.00
#
_symmetry.space_group_name_H-M   'P 1'
#
loop_
_entity.id
_entity.type
_entity.pdbx_description
1 polymer ?
#
loop_
_entity_poly.entity_id
_entity_poly.type
_entity_poly.pdbx_seq_one_letter_code
_entity_poly.pdbx_strand_id
1 'polypeptide(L)'
;MDKLLQKYKCAPSQVGIEWAQKFWEDEDKTIEWIEQRRSEQKIKKGKGKGIVCAVLGACLSCAQREIKESPPPERIADVEYASLKSENEVLKTSLTFEKEKGDKLGTRVDALMIESQSLKTENRELKMLLASAERREKQLQEKLNLLLNQMPSSVSAKQIRKLIHCADPETWDGDIWYDNDELVEDFDLTPEPVPIRPLIKTETTNEGDDDVRTTVRTIPWSPAELAKLQEKYSRKPEESETEYVWRVSLTAGVTEFY
;
A
#
# COMPACT_ATOMS: atom_id res chain seq x y z
N MET A 1 -40.21 -49.18 0.48
CA MET A 1 -40.09 -49.68 -0.91
C MET A 1 -41.11 -50.80 -1.20
N ASP A 2 -41.27 -51.77 -0.29
CA ASP A 2 -42.14 -52.94 -0.47
C ASP A 2 -43.60 -52.62 -0.83
N LYS A 3 -44.19 -51.59 -0.21
CA LYS A 3 -45.56 -51.13 -0.51
C LYS A 3 -45.75 -50.68 -1.97
N LEU A 4 -44.72 -50.06 -2.57
CA LEU A 4 -44.76 -49.63 -3.98
C LEU A 4 -44.63 -50.83 -4.91
N LEU A 5 -43.68 -51.74 -4.65
CA LEU A 5 -43.46 -52.92 -5.49
C LEU A 5 -44.66 -53.88 -5.45
N GLN A 6 -45.31 -54.01 -4.29
CA GLN A 6 -46.54 -54.80 -4.12
C GLN A 6 -47.73 -54.22 -4.91
N LYS A 7 -47.87 -52.89 -4.95
CA LYS A 7 -48.93 -52.20 -5.72
C LYS A 7 -48.87 -52.50 -7.22
N TYR A 8 -47.67 -52.63 -7.77
CA TYR A 8 -47.46 -52.91 -9.20
C TYR A 8 -47.30 -54.40 -9.53
N LYS A 9 -47.52 -55.31 -8.57
CA LYS A 9 -47.27 -56.76 -8.72
C LYS A 9 -45.85 -57.07 -9.20
N CYS A 10 -44.89 -56.23 -8.81
CA CYS A 10 -43.47 -56.37 -9.13
C CYS A 10 -42.65 -56.62 -7.86
N ALA A 11 -43.28 -57.19 -6.83
CA ALA A 11 -42.58 -57.59 -5.62
C ALA A 11 -41.48 -58.59 -6.02
N PRO A 12 -40.23 -58.35 -5.61
CA PRO A 12 -39.12 -59.23 -5.94
C PRO A 12 -39.35 -60.62 -5.32
N SER A 13 -39.08 -61.67 -6.09
CA SER A 13 -39.15 -63.04 -5.58
C SER A 13 -38.03 -63.27 -4.58
N GLN A 14 -38.20 -64.25 -3.68
CA GLN A 14 -37.19 -64.60 -2.68
C GLN A 14 -35.83 -64.91 -3.35
N VAL A 15 -35.86 -65.65 -4.47
CA VAL A 15 -34.66 -65.95 -5.28
C VAL A 15 -34.02 -64.69 -5.86
N GLY A 16 -34.83 -63.70 -6.25
CA GLY A 16 -34.33 -62.42 -6.75
C GLY A 16 -33.67 -61.57 -5.67
N ILE A 17 -34.18 -61.63 -4.44
CA ILE A 17 -33.59 -60.93 -3.28
C ILE A 17 -32.25 -61.58 -2.90
N GLU A 18 -32.19 -62.91 -2.78
CA GLU A 18 -30.96 -63.64 -2.44
C GLU A 18 -29.86 -63.47 -3.49
N TRP A 19 -30.24 -63.41 -4.76
CA TRP A 19 -29.31 -63.08 -5.84
C TRP A 19 -28.83 -61.63 -5.74
N ALA A 20 -29.76 -60.68 -5.57
CA ALA A 20 -29.43 -59.25 -5.49
C ALA A 20 -28.51 -58.95 -4.30
N GLN A 21 -28.69 -59.61 -3.16
CA GLN A 21 -27.79 -59.47 -2.00
C GLN A 21 -26.31 -59.72 -2.33
N LYS A 22 -26.01 -60.52 -3.37
CA LYS A 22 -24.64 -60.89 -3.75
C LYS A 22 -24.10 -60.14 -4.95
N PHE A 23 -24.96 -59.61 -5.81
CA PHE A 23 -24.59 -59.14 -7.16
C PHE A 23 -25.26 -57.82 -7.56
N TRP A 24 -25.91 -57.11 -6.65
CA TRP A 24 -26.66 -55.88 -7.00
C TRP A 24 -25.79 -54.72 -7.52
N GLU A 25 -24.49 -54.69 -7.17
CA GLU A 25 -23.53 -53.67 -7.62
C GLU A 25 -23.00 -53.93 -9.04
N ASP A 26 -23.12 -55.16 -9.52
CA ASP A 26 -22.57 -55.60 -10.81
C ASP A 26 -23.62 -55.43 -11.91
N GLU A 27 -23.43 -54.41 -12.74
CA GLU A 27 -24.36 -54.06 -13.83
C GLU A 27 -24.46 -55.19 -14.86
N ASP A 28 -23.34 -55.81 -15.23
CA ASP A 28 -23.27 -56.86 -16.25
C ASP A 28 -24.02 -58.11 -15.78
N LYS A 29 -23.79 -58.54 -14.53
CA LYS A 29 -24.54 -59.66 -13.94
C LYS A 29 -26.03 -59.36 -13.80
N THR A 30 -26.39 -58.09 -13.55
CA THR A 30 -27.80 -57.67 -13.49
C THR A 30 -28.49 -57.78 -14.85
N ILE A 31 -27.79 -57.40 -15.92
CA ILE A 31 -28.30 -57.52 -17.29
C ILE A 31 -28.45 -59.00 -17.67
N GLU A 32 -27.42 -59.82 -17.41
CA GLU A 32 -27.45 -61.28 -17.66
C GLU A 32 -28.62 -61.95 -16.93
N TRP A 33 -28.84 -61.59 -15.66
CA TRP A 33 -29.92 -62.14 -14.86
C TRP A 33 -31.31 -61.76 -15.40
N ILE A 34 -31.48 -60.53 -15.88
CA ILE A 34 -32.72 -60.08 -16.54
C ILE A 34 -32.97 -60.86 -17.83
N GLU A 35 -31.93 -61.10 -18.63
CA GLU A 35 -32.03 -61.83 -19.89
C GLU A 35 -32.31 -63.33 -19.68
N GLN A 36 -31.68 -63.95 -18.67
CA GLN A 36 -31.95 -65.32 -18.26
C GLN A 36 -33.42 -65.47 -17.83
N ARG A 37 -33.92 -64.59 -16.95
CA ARG A 37 -35.31 -64.62 -16.47
C ARG A 37 -36.32 -64.37 -17.58
N ARG A 38 -35.99 -63.51 -18.54
CA ARG A 38 -36.84 -63.27 -19.71
C ARG A 38 -36.94 -64.52 -20.61
N SER A 39 -35.83 -65.25 -20.77
CA SER A 39 -35.76 -66.47 -21.57
C SER A 39 -36.52 -67.63 -20.91
N GLU A 40 -36.39 -67.80 -19.59
CA GLU A 40 -37.14 -68.79 -18.80
C GLU A 40 -38.66 -68.60 -18.90
N GLN A 41 -39.13 -67.36 -18.91
CA GLN A 41 -40.57 -67.04 -19.02
C GLN A 41 -41.08 -66.96 -20.46
N LYS A 42 -40.25 -67.29 -21.46
CA LYS A 42 -40.58 -67.25 -22.91
C LYS A 42 -41.17 -65.90 -23.36
N ILE A 43 -40.74 -64.79 -22.75
CA ILE A 43 -41.31 -63.47 -23.04
C ILE A 43 -40.56 -62.83 -24.22
N LYS A 44 -41.31 -62.39 -25.24
CA LYS A 44 -40.78 -61.70 -26.44
C LYS A 44 -40.11 -60.37 -26.08
N LYS A 45 -39.03 -60.00 -26.80
CA LYS A 45 -38.39 -58.67 -26.71
C LYS A 45 -39.46 -57.58 -26.82
N GLY A 46 -39.55 -56.69 -25.81
CA GLY A 46 -40.55 -55.61 -25.72
C GLY A 46 -41.69 -55.85 -24.71
N LYS A 47 -41.92 -57.09 -24.27
CA LYS A 47 -42.77 -57.42 -23.11
C LYS A 47 -41.83 -57.94 -22.00
N GLY A 48 -42.02 -57.52 -20.74
CA GLY A 48 -41.10 -57.90 -19.65
C GLY A 48 -40.72 -56.80 -18.68
N LYS A 49 -41.39 -55.63 -18.72
CA LYS A 49 -41.19 -54.54 -17.75
C LYS A 49 -41.30 -55.01 -16.30
N GLY A 50 -42.22 -55.95 -16.03
CA GLY A 50 -42.38 -56.54 -14.69
C GLY A 50 -41.15 -57.30 -14.18
N ILE A 51 -40.43 -58.01 -15.06
CA ILE A 51 -39.18 -58.70 -14.69
C ILE A 51 -38.10 -57.68 -14.35
N VAL A 52 -37.93 -56.66 -15.20
CA VAL A 52 -36.94 -55.59 -15.00
C VAL A 52 -37.23 -54.85 -13.70
N CYS A 53 -38.48 -54.46 -13.46
CA CYS A 53 -38.88 -53.79 -12.22
C CYS A 53 -38.71 -54.68 -10.98
N ALA A 54 -38.91 -55.99 -11.09
CA ALA A 54 -38.69 -56.91 -9.97
C ALA A 54 -37.20 -57.09 -9.66
N VAL A 55 -36.33 -57.23 -10.67
CA VAL A 55 -34.88 -57.34 -10.47
C VAL A 55 -34.31 -56.04 -9.92
N LEU A 56 -34.57 -54.90 -10.56
CA LEU A 56 -34.11 -53.60 -10.07
C LEU A 56 -34.72 -53.25 -8.71
N GLY A 57 -35.97 -53.66 -8.45
CA GLY A 57 -36.60 -53.55 -7.15
C GLY A 57 -35.89 -54.35 -6.06
N ALA A 58 -35.41 -55.56 -6.38
CA ALA A 58 -34.59 -56.38 -5.47
C ALA A 58 -33.23 -55.71 -5.20
N CYS A 59 -32.51 -55.27 -6.25
CA CYS A 59 -31.22 -54.59 -6.13
C CYS A 59 -31.33 -53.32 -5.28
N LEU A 60 -32.31 -52.47 -5.57
CA LEU A 60 -32.55 -51.23 -4.81
C LEU A 60 -32.93 -51.51 -3.35
N SER A 61 -33.66 -52.59 -3.08
CA SER A 61 -34.02 -52.97 -1.71
C SER A 61 -32.82 -53.48 -0.93
N CYS A 62 -31.88 -54.16 -1.59
CA CYS A 62 -30.61 -54.59 -0.99
C CYS A 62 -29.72 -53.37 -0.71
N ALA A 63 -29.53 -52.48 -1.68
CA ALA A 63 -28.79 -51.24 -1.51
C ALA A 63 -29.34 -50.38 -0.35
N GLN A 64 -30.66 -50.26 -0.21
CA GLN A 64 -31.28 -49.53 0.90
C GLN A 64 -31.11 -50.21 2.26
N ARG A 65 -31.04 -51.55 2.31
CA ARG A 65 -30.72 -52.26 3.55
C ARG A 65 -29.28 -52.05 3.93
N GLU A 66 -28.37 -52.13 2.97
CA GLU A 66 -26.96 -51.87 3.18
C GLU A 66 -26.72 -50.44 3.71
N ILE A 67 -27.42 -49.44 3.18
CA ILE A 67 -27.39 -48.06 3.72
C ILE A 67 -27.94 -47.96 5.15
N LYS A 68 -28.87 -48.84 5.55
CA LYS A 68 -29.47 -48.85 6.91
C LYS A 68 -28.68 -49.70 7.91
N GLU A 69 -28.01 -50.73 7.44
CA GLU A 69 -27.22 -51.68 8.23
C GLU A 69 -25.74 -51.26 8.32
N SER A 70 -25.25 -50.48 7.34
CA SER A 70 -23.99 -49.75 7.42
C SER A 70 -24.07 -48.69 8.52
N PRO A 71 -23.00 -48.45 9.30
CA PRO A 71 -22.89 -47.22 10.07
C PRO A 71 -23.12 -46.01 9.14
N PRO A 72 -23.70 -44.91 9.63
CA PRO A 72 -23.94 -43.72 8.81
C PRO A 72 -22.66 -43.38 8.05
N PRO A 73 -22.72 -43.09 6.73
CA PRO A 73 -21.54 -42.65 6.00
C PRO A 73 -20.93 -41.50 6.80
N GLU A 74 -19.62 -41.52 7.07
CA GLU A 74 -18.88 -40.53 7.88
C GLU A 74 -19.46 -39.13 7.66
N ARG A 75 -20.45 -38.78 8.48
CA ARG A 75 -21.03 -37.45 8.47
C ARG A 75 -19.96 -36.67 9.18
N ILE A 76 -19.30 -35.77 8.43
CA ILE A 76 -18.42 -34.71 8.95
C ILE A 76 -18.96 -34.37 10.35
N ALA A 77 -18.16 -34.66 11.37
CA ALA A 77 -18.67 -34.60 12.74
C ALA A 77 -19.27 -33.21 12.97
N ASP A 78 -20.36 -33.08 13.72
CA ASP A 78 -21.03 -31.78 13.92
C ASP A 78 -20.05 -30.68 14.40
N VAL A 79 -18.98 -31.10 15.08
CA VAL A 79 -17.84 -30.26 15.50
C VAL A 79 -17.02 -29.74 14.31
N GLU A 80 -16.68 -30.60 13.34
CA GLU A 80 -15.96 -30.19 12.12
C GLU A 80 -16.82 -29.25 11.27
N TYR A 81 -18.13 -29.52 11.17
CA TYR A 81 -19.05 -28.63 10.46
C TYR A 81 -19.16 -27.27 11.14
N ALA A 82 -19.27 -27.22 12.48
CA ALA A 82 -19.28 -25.98 13.23
C ALA A 82 -17.96 -25.20 13.08
N SER A 83 -16.82 -25.91 13.11
CA SER A 83 -15.49 -25.33 12.88
C SER A 83 -15.38 -24.70 11.50
N LEU A 84 -15.68 -25.45 10.44
CA LEU A 84 -15.64 -24.97 9.05
C LEU A 84 -16.60 -23.81 8.80
N LYS A 85 -17.77 -23.83 9.46
CA LYS A 85 -18.72 -22.71 9.40
C LYS A 85 -18.14 -21.45 10.03
N SER A 86 -17.52 -21.56 11.20
CA SER A 86 -16.90 -20.41 11.87
C SER A 86 -15.75 -19.82 11.05
N GLU A 87 -14.92 -20.68 10.46
CA GLU A 87 -13.83 -20.27 9.58
C GLU A 87 -14.34 -19.54 8.33
N ASN A 88 -15.42 -20.04 7.72
CA ASN A 88 -16.06 -19.36 6.59
C ASN A 88 -16.56 -17.96 6.94
N GLU A 89 -17.10 -17.75 8.14
CA GLU A 89 -17.53 -16.41 8.57
C GLU A 89 -16.34 -15.48 8.81
N VAL A 90 -15.23 -15.99 9.36
CA VAL A 90 -13.98 -15.22 9.49
C VAL A 90 -13.43 -14.85 8.11
N LEU A 91 -13.39 -15.78 7.16
CA LEU A 91 -12.90 -15.51 5.81
C LEU A 91 -13.79 -14.51 5.07
N LYS A 92 -15.12 -14.57 5.26
CA LYS A 92 -16.04 -13.58 4.68
C LYS A 92 -15.78 -12.18 5.23
N THR A 93 -15.64 -12.03 6.54
CA THR A 93 -15.36 -10.73 7.17
C THR A 93 -13.99 -10.18 6.75
N SER A 94 -12.97 -11.03 6.68
CA SER A 94 -11.66 -10.64 6.14
C SER A 94 -11.72 -10.21 4.68
N LEU A 95 -12.50 -10.91 3.85
CA LEU A 95 -12.68 -10.57 2.44
C LEU A 95 -13.38 -9.23 2.27
N THR A 96 -14.40 -8.93 3.08
CA THR A 96 -15.07 -7.61 3.03
C THR A 96 -14.14 -6.48 3.45
N PHE A 97 -13.30 -6.70 4.46
CA PHE A 97 -12.32 -5.72 4.90
C PHE A 97 -11.28 -5.41 3.82
N GLU A 98 -10.72 -6.44 3.18
CA GLU A 98 -9.74 -6.24 2.09
C GLU A 98 -10.37 -5.56 0.87
N LYS A 99 -11.64 -5.84 0.56
CA LYS A 99 -12.37 -5.12 -0.51
C LYS A 99 -12.52 -3.63 -0.19
N GLU A 100 -12.97 -3.30 1.03
CA GLU A 100 -13.12 -1.90 1.47
C GLU A 100 -11.77 -1.16 1.45
N LYS A 101 -10.71 -1.82 1.93
CA LYS A 101 -9.34 -1.28 1.86
C LYS A 101 -8.87 -1.08 0.42
N GLY A 102 -9.20 -2.02 -0.47
CA GLY A 102 -8.95 -1.92 -1.91
C GLY A 102 -9.63 -0.71 -2.53
N ASP A 103 -10.91 -0.49 -2.23
CA ASP A 103 -11.69 0.65 -2.71
C ASP A 103 -11.12 1.98 -2.20
N LYS A 104 -10.72 2.03 -0.91
CA LYS A 104 -10.08 3.20 -0.31
C LYS A 104 -8.70 3.50 -0.93
N LEU A 105 -7.93 2.48 -1.28
CA LEU A 105 -6.68 2.66 -1.99
C LEU A 105 -6.91 3.11 -3.44
N GLY A 106 -7.92 2.57 -4.12
CA GLY A 106 -8.31 2.98 -5.46
C GLY A 106 -8.63 4.48 -5.54
N THR A 107 -9.52 4.96 -4.66
CA THR A 107 -9.86 6.39 -4.59
C THR A 107 -8.65 7.29 -4.31
N ARG A 108 -7.71 6.85 -3.47
CA ARG A 108 -6.48 7.61 -3.19
C ARG A 108 -5.53 7.64 -4.40
N VAL A 109 -5.42 6.54 -5.15
CA VAL A 109 -4.62 6.49 -6.38
C VAL A 109 -5.19 7.45 -7.42
N ASP A 110 -6.51 7.48 -7.60
CA ASP A 110 -7.17 8.39 -8.54
C ASP A 110 -6.93 9.86 -8.16
N ALA A 111 -7.06 10.20 -6.87
CA ALA A 111 -6.77 11.54 -6.37
C ALA A 111 -5.32 11.96 -6.63
N LEU A 112 -4.35 11.09 -6.34
CA LEU A 112 -2.93 11.35 -6.61
C LEU A 112 -2.64 11.48 -8.11
N MET A 113 -3.36 10.75 -8.96
CA MET A 113 -3.21 10.85 -10.41
C MET A 113 -3.67 12.24 -10.91
N ILE A 114 -4.78 12.75 -10.39
CA ILE A 114 -5.27 14.10 -10.69
C ILE A 114 -4.26 15.16 -10.23
N GLU A 115 -3.78 15.06 -8.99
CA GLU A 115 -2.80 16.00 -8.43
C GLU A 115 -1.49 15.99 -9.24
N SER A 116 -0.99 14.81 -9.60
CA SER A 116 0.22 14.68 -10.42
C SER A 116 0.05 15.32 -11.80
N GLN A 117 -1.12 15.19 -12.42
CA GLN A 117 -1.42 15.87 -13.69
C GLN A 117 -1.45 17.40 -13.52
N SER A 118 -2.04 17.91 -12.45
CA SER A 118 -2.08 19.34 -12.13
C SER A 118 -0.67 19.92 -11.89
N LEU A 119 0.14 19.25 -11.07
CA LEU A 119 1.53 19.65 -10.83
C LEU A 119 2.38 19.60 -12.11
N LYS A 120 2.08 18.66 -13.02
CA LYS A 120 2.76 18.59 -14.32
C LYS A 120 2.39 19.77 -15.21
N THR A 121 1.14 20.23 -15.19
CA THR A 121 0.73 21.44 -15.92
C THR A 121 1.37 22.69 -15.35
N GLU A 122 1.35 22.85 -14.03
CA GLU A 122 1.96 24.00 -13.36
C GLU A 122 3.48 24.06 -13.59
N ASN A 123 4.17 22.92 -13.53
CA ASN A 123 5.60 22.86 -13.87
C ASN A 123 5.90 23.28 -15.31
N ARG A 124 5.00 22.99 -16.26
CA ARG A 124 5.17 23.46 -17.65
C ARG A 124 5.01 24.97 -17.73
N GLU A 125 4.04 25.53 -17.02
CA GLU A 125 3.81 26.98 -16.96
C GLU A 125 4.98 27.72 -16.33
N LEU A 126 5.48 27.24 -15.19
CA LEU A 126 6.65 27.81 -14.51
C LEU A 126 7.90 27.77 -15.41
N LYS A 127 8.11 26.68 -16.16
CA LYS A 127 9.20 26.60 -17.14
C LYS A 127 9.07 27.65 -18.25
N MET A 128 7.87 27.89 -18.76
CA MET A 128 7.64 28.94 -19.75
C MET A 128 7.89 30.33 -19.18
N LEU A 129 7.45 30.59 -17.94
CA LEU A 129 7.67 31.85 -17.24
C LEU A 129 9.16 32.08 -16.98
N LEU A 130 9.89 31.08 -16.51
CA LEU A 130 11.33 31.14 -16.31
C LEU A 130 12.07 31.50 -17.60
N ALA A 131 11.78 30.79 -18.70
CA ALA A 131 12.36 31.09 -20.01
C ALA A 131 12.00 32.49 -20.55
N SER A 132 10.86 33.06 -20.13
CA SER A 132 10.51 34.44 -20.45
C SER A 132 11.32 35.45 -19.61
N ALA A 133 11.61 35.12 -18.35
CA ALA A 133 12.39 35.95 -17.44
C ALA A 133 13.86 36.00 -17.85
N GLU A 134 14.45 34.86 -18.16
CA GLU A 134 15.83 34.76 -18.68
C GLU A 134 16.01 35.59 -19.97
N ARG A 135 15.01 35.56 -20.86
CA ARG A 135 15.02 36.41 -22.07
C ARG A 135 15.00 37.90 -21.74
N ARG A 136 14.19 38.33 -20.76
CA ARG A 136 14.17 39.75 -20.33
C ARG A 136 15.49 40.16 -19.69
N GLU A 137 16.08 39.30 -18.86
CA GLU A 137 17.37 39.57 -18.24
C GLU A 137 18.46 39.76 -19.30
N LYS A 138 18.53 38.86 -20.30
CA LYS A 138 19.47 38.99 -21.41
C LYS A 138 19.29 40.30 -22.18
N GLN A 139 18.05 40.71 -22.44
CA GLN A 139 17.76 42.00 -23.07
C GLN A 139 18.22 43.18 -22.22
N LEU A 140 18.04 43.12 -20.89
CA LEU A 140 18.51 44.17 -19.98
C LEU A 140 20.03 44.22 -19.94
N GLN A 141 20.71 43.08 -19.90
CA GLN A 141 22.17 43.00 -19.98
C GLN A 141 22.70 43.61 -21.29
N GLU A 142 22.06 43.31 -22.42
CA GLU A 142 22.43 43.89 -23.73
C GLU A 142 22.22 45.41 -23.77
N LYS A 143 21.08 45.90 -23.24
CA LYS A 143 20.81 47.34 -23.12
C LYS A 143 21.82 48.03 -22.21
N LEU A 144 22.17 47.42 -21.07
CA LEU A 144 23.16 47.95 -20.14
C LEU A 144 24.53 48.09 -20.83
N ASN A 145 24.96 47.05 -21.56
CA ASN A 145 26.20 47.08 -22.32
C ASN A 145 26.21 48.18 -23.39
N LEU A 146 25.07 48.39 -24.09
CA LEU A 146 24.93 49.45 -25.07
C LEU A 146 25.08 50.84 -24.43
N LEU A 147 24.37 51.11 -23.32
CA LEU A 147 24.45 52.38 -22.59
C LEU A 147 25.86 52.61 -22.04
N LEU A 148 26.49 51.58 -21.50
CA LEU A 148 27.85 51.62 -21.00
C LEU A 148 28.85 51.99 -22.12
N ASN A 149 28.64 51.51 -23.35
CA ASN A 149 29.49 51.84 -24.50
C ASN A 149 29.19 53.21 -25.13
N GLN A 150 27.99 53.76 -24.93
CA GLN A 150 27.61 55.10 -25.40
C GLN A 150 28.02 56.23 -24.44
N MET A 151 28.31 55.95 -23.17
CA MET A 151 28.76 56.99 -22.24
C MET A 151 30.09 57.61 -22.72
N PRO A 152 30.19 58.95 -22.82
CA PRO A 152 31.44 59.60 -23.19
C PRO A 152 32.49 59.23 -22.15
N SER A 153 33.62 58.72 -22.63
CA SER A 153 34.67 58.19 -21.77
C SER A 153 35.40 59.34 -21.07
N SER A 154 34.82 59.88 -20.00
CA SER A 154 35.55 60.74 -19.07
C SER A 154 36.63 59.89 -18.38
N VAL A 155 37.76 60.51 -18.06
CA VAL A 155 38.93 59.85 -17.48
C VAL A 155 38.56 59.09 -16.18
N SER A 156 37.64 59.64 -15.38
CA SER A 156 37.11 59.00 -14.17
C SER A 156 36.31 57.72 -14.44
N ALA A 157 35.48 57.70 -15.48
CA ALA A 157 34.69 56.51 -15.83
C ALA A 157 35.57 55.35 -16.36
N LYS A 158 36.69 55.65 -17.01
CA LYS A 158 37.68 54.64 -17.44
C LYS A 158 38.40 54.01 -16.24
N GLN A 159 38.78 54.81 -15.24
CA GLN A 159 39.39 54.31 -14.00
C GLN A 159 38.44 53.41 -13.21
N ILE A 160 37.17 53.79 -13.07
CA ILE A 160 36.16 52.97 -12.38
C ILE A 160 35.90 51.66 -13.13
N ARG A 161 35.78 51.68 -14.46
CA ARG A 161 35.54 50.47 -15.26
C ARG A 161 36.73 49.49 -15.18
N LYS A 162 37.97 50.00 -15.11
CA LYS A 162 39.17 49.18 -14.92
C LYS A 162 39.17 48.51 -13.54
N LEU A 163 38.75 49.22 -12.50
CA LEU A 163 38.59 48.65 -11.15
C LEU A 163 37.56 47.51 -11.11
N ILE A 164 36.39 47.68 -11.74
CA ILE A 164 35.33 46.66 -11.76
C ILE A 164 35.75 45.37 -12.49
N HIS A 165 36.57 45.48 -13.54
CA HIS A 165 37.02 44.30 -14.30
C HIS A 165 38.33 43.68 -13.79
N CYS A 166 39.02 44.31 -12.84
CA CYS A 166 40.24 43.78 -12.22
C CYS A 166 39.98 43.07 -10.88
N ALA A 167 38.80 43.24 -10.29
CA ALA A 167 38.42 42.56 -9.06
C ALA A 167 37.87 41.16 -9.39
N ASP A 168 38.64 40.13 -9.03
CA ASP A 168 38.12 38.76 -8.94
C ASP A 168 37.24 38.67 -7.69
N PRO A 169 35.92 38.40 -7.80
CA PRO A 169 34.98 38.52 -6.69
C PRO A 169 35.29 37.59 -5.51
N GLU A 170 36.09 36.54 -5.71
CA GLU A 170 36.50 35.61 -4.64
C GLU A 170 37.68 36.12 -3.79
N THR A 171 38.37 37.18 -4.24
CA THR A 171 39.54 37.76 -3.54
C THR A 171 39.30 39.18 -3.01
N TRP A 172 38.06 39.66 -3.10
CA TRP A 172 37.72 41.02 -2.70
C TRP A 172 37.48 41.10 -1.19
N ASP A 173 38.40 41.73 -0.46
CA ASP A 173 38.38 41.92 1.01
C ASP A 173 37.73 43.25 1.47
N GLY A 174 37.25 44.06 0.54
CA GLY A 174 36.38 45.21 0.83
C GLY A 174 37.09 46.53 1.18
N ASP A 175 38.42 46.58 1.31
CA ASP A 175 39.10 47.80 1.75
C ASP A 175 39.75 48.58 0.60
N ILE A 176 39.09 49.66 0.16
CA ILE A 176 39.63 50.63 -0.82
C ILE A 176 40.08 51.94 -0.12
N TRP A 177 40.00 52.01 1.21
CA TRP A 177 40.27 53.24 1.98
C TRP A 177 41.41 53.09 2.99
N TYR A 178 42.50 52.42 2.63
CA TYR A 178 43.73 52.62 3.40
C TYR A 178 44.35 53.97 3.01
N ASP A 179 44.08 54.97 3.85
CA ASP A 179 44.98 56.11 4.02
C ASP A 179 46.30 55.53 4.52
N ASN A 180 47.24 55.41 3.60
CA ASN A 180 48.57 54.90 3.82
C ASN A 180 49.36 55.92 4.63
N ASP A 181 49.47 55.71 5.94
CA ASP A 181 50.64 56.04 6.75
C ASP A 181 50.59 55.28 8.10
N GLU A 182 51.75 54.73 8.49
CA GLU A 182 52.11 54.10 9.78
C GLU A 182 51.75 52.62 10.05
N LEU A 183 52.75 51.79 9.74
CA LEU A 183 53.23 50.59 10.44
C LEU A 183 52.87 50.49 11.95
N VAL A 184 52.10 49.46 12.30
CA VAL A 184 52.19 48.69 13.56
C VAL A 184 51.57 47.30 13.29
N GLU A 185 52.39 46.26 13.08
CA GLU A 185 52.74 45.19 14.05
C GLU A 185 51.53 44.40 14.62
N ASP A 186 51.57 43.09 14.36
CA ASP A 186 50.84 41.97 14.97
C ASP A 186 49.30 41.94 14.97
N PHE A 187 48.73 41.34 13.92
CA PHE A 187 47.38 40.76 13.96
C PHE A 187 47.41 39.36 14.61
N ASP A 188 47.00 39.30 15.86
CA ASP A 188 46.69 38.05 16.57
C ASP A 188 45.46 37.39 15.93
N LEU A 189 45.66 36.23 15.28
CA LEU A 189 44.60 35.42 14.67
C LEU A 189 43.83 34.62 15.73
N THR A 190 43.41 35.25 16.83
CA THR A 190 42.37 34.68 17.68
C THR A 190 41.04 34.86 16.96
N PRO A 191 40.36 33.78 16.52
CA PRO A 191 39.04 33.92 15.92
C PRO A 191 38.08 34.48 16.98
N GLU A 192 37.56 35.67 16.74
CA GLU A 192 36.51 36.21 17.59
C GLU A 192 35.34 35.21 17.63
N PRO A 193 34.81 34.88 18.82
CA PRO A 193 33.72 33.94 18.94
C PRO A 193 32.50 34.51 18.24
N VAL A 194 32.10 33.85 17.14
CA VAL A 194 30.88 34.15 16.39
C VAL A 194 29.71 34.23 17.39
N PRO A 195 28.95 35.33 17.44
CA PRO A 195 27.84 35.46 18.38
C PRO A 195 26.79 34.38 18.11
N ILE A 196 26.76 33.34 18.93
CA ILE A 196 25.78 32.25 18.84
C ILE A 196 24.43 32.83 19.20
N ARG A 197 23.51 32.87 18.23
CA ARG A 197 22.13 33.30 18.48
C ARG A 197 21.47 32.29 19.42
N PRO A 198 20.77 32.73 20.48
CA PRO A 198 20.12 31.81 21.40
C PRO A 198 19.06 30.98 20.66
N LEU A 199 19.10 29.66 20.86
CA LEU A 199 18.00 28.81 20.41
C LEU A 199 16.75 29.22 21.19
N ILE A 200 15.63 29.36 20.47
CA ILE A 200 14.33 29.76 21.01
C ILE A 200 13.28 28.71 20.66
N LYS A 201 12.39 28.41 21.59
CA LYS A 201 11.22 27.56 21.38
C LYS A 201 9.99 28.44 21.16
N THR A 202 9.14 28.05 20.21
CA THR A 202 7.80 28.63 20.02
C THR A 202 6.77 27.70 20.64
N GLU A 203 6.05 28.19 21.65
CA GLU A 203 4.92 27.47 22.25
C GLU A 203 3.61 28.12 21.78
N THR A 204 2.65 27.29 21.36
CA THR A 204 1.31 27.70 20.94
C THR A 204 0.29 27.11 21.91
N THR A 205 -0.38 27.97 22.69
CA THR A 205 -1.51 27.58 23.52
C THR A 205 -2.82 27.98 22.84
N ASN A 206 -3.68 27.00 22.60
CA ASN A 206 -5.06 27.23 22.15
C ASN A 206 -5.96 27.34 23.38
N GLU A 207 -6.45 28.54 23.69
CA GLU A 207 -7.55 28.72 24.63
C GLU A 207 -8.86 28.48 23.86
N GLY A 208 -9.60 27.44 24.24
CA GLY A 208 -10.87 27.10 23.60
C GLY A 208 -12.03 27.90 24.19
N ASP A 209 -12.78 28.57 23.32
CA ASP A 209 -14.21 28.38 23.02
C ASP A 209 -14.69 29.68 22.35
N ASP A 210 -15.12 29.58 21.09
CA ASP A 210 -15.65 30.62 20.20
C ASP A 210 -14.77 31.74 19.61
N ASP A 211 -13.48 31.89 19.95
CA ASP A 211 -12.59 32.77 19.18
C ASP A 211 -11.13 32.28 19.23
N VAL A 212 -10.60 31.76 18.12
CA VAL A 212 -9.24 31.19 18.05
C VAL A 212 -8.20 32.32 18.13
N ARG A 213 -7.80 32.70 19.35
CA ARG A 213 -6.64 33.56 19.59
C ARG A 213 -5.42 32.70 19.88
N THR A 214 -4.64 32.40 18.85
CA THR A 214 -3.32 31.77 19.03
C THR A 214 -2.35 32.80 19.61
N THR A 215 -1.91 32.60 20.85
CA THR A 215 -0.82 33.38 21.43
C THR A 215 0.49 32.63 21.22
N VAL A 216 1.44 33.26 20.53
CA VAL A 216 2.79 32.71 20.29
C VAL A 216 3.75 33.36 21.28
N ARG A 217 4.44 32.56 22.09
CA ARG A 217 5.50 33.04 22.98
C ARG A 217 6.84 32.43 22.59
N THR A 218 7.88 33.25 22.60
CA THR A 218 9.26 32.86 22.32
C THR A 218 10.01 32.71 23.63
N ILE A 219 10.44 31.49 23.96
CA ILE A 219 11.10 31.18 25.24
C ILE A 219 12.50 30.63 24.94
N PRO A 220 13.58 31.15 25.54
CA PRO A 220 14.91 30.56 25.43
C PRO A 220 14.94 29.14 26.01
N TRP A 221 15.66 28.22 25.36
CA TRP A 221 15.80 26.85 25.87
C TRP A 221 16.61 26.82 27.16
N SER A 222 16.18 26.03 28.13
CA SER A 222 16.96 25.84 29.35
C SER A 222 18.21 24.97 29.09
N PRO A 223 19.30 25.14 29.86
CA PRO A 223 20.51 24.34 29.67
C PRO A 223 20.27 22.81 29.75
N ALA A 224 19.32 22.38 30.58
CA ALA A 224 18.97 20.96 30.72
C ALA A 224 18.25 20.41 29.48
N GLU A 225 17.43 21.23 28.81
CA GLU A 225 16.77 20.82 27.56
C GLU A 225 17.74 20.82 26.38
N LEU A 226 18.67 21.78 26.35
CA LEU A 226 19.75 21.78 25.36
C LEU A 226 20.63 20.54 25.49
N ALA A 227 20.96 20.12 26.71
CA ALA A 227 21.69 18.86 26.95
C ALA A 227 20.93 17.64 26.40
N LYS A 228 19.60 17.58 26.61
CA LYS A 228 18.75 16.50 26.07
C LYS A 228 18.68 16.51 24.55
N LEU A 229 18.57 17.70 23.93
CA LEU A 229 18.58 17.83 22.47
C LEU A 229 19.94 17.43 21.89
N GLN A 230 21.03 17.91 22.50
CA GLN A 230 22.37 17.55 22.10
C GLN A 230 22.57 16.04 22.21
N GLU A 231 22.18 15.40 23.31
CA GLU A 231 22.27 13.94 23.46
C GLU A 231 21.45 13.20 22.40
N LYS A 232 20.21 13.63 22.14
CA LYS A 232 19.29 12.99 21.19
C LYS A 232 19.76 13.12 19.74
N TYR A 233 20.32 14.27 19.37
CA TYR A 233 20.63 14.61 17.99
C TYR A 233 22.13 14.69 17.69
N SER A 234 23.02 14.39 18.64
CA SER A 234 24.45 14.24 18.33
C SER A 234 24.70 12.95 17.60
N ARG A 235 25.65 12.99 16.66
CA ARG A 235 26.16 11.80 15.97
C ARG A 235 27.01 10.97 16.93
N LYS A 236 26.78 9.67 16.98
CA LYS A 236 27.61 8.75 17.76
C LYS A 236 28.92 8.46 17.00
N PRO A 237 30.06 8.27 17.70
CA PRO A 237 31.36 8.08 17.05
C PRO A 237 31.42 6.82 16.16
N GLU A 238 30.59 5.82 16.42
CA GLU A 238 30.52 4.56 15.67
C GLU A 238 29.48 4.60 14.53
N GLU A 239 28.69 5.66 14.43
CA GLU A 239 27.55 5.79 13.50
C GLU A 239 28.01 6.38 12.15
N SER A 240 27.61 5.75 11.05
CA SER A 240 27.83 6.29 9.70
C SER A 240 26.91 7.50 9.44
N GLU A 241 27.28 8.40 8.51
CA GLU A 241 26.49 9.60 8.21
C GLU A 241 25.06 9.27 7.76
N THR A 242 24.90 8.21 6.96
CA THR A 242 23.59 7.73 6.50
C THR A 242 22.75 7.19 7.67
N GLU A 243 23.36 6.41 8.56
CA GLU A 243 22.68 5.87 9.75
C GLU A 243 22.23 6.99 10.71
N TYR A 244 23.08 8.01 10.90
CA TYR A 244 22.75 9.20 11.66
C TYR A 244 21.54 9.96 11.09
N VAL A 245 21.55 10.23 9.77
CA VAL A 245 20.43 10.92 9.10
C VAL A 245 19.14 10.11 9.21
N TRP A 246 19.21 8.79 9.08
CA TRP A 246 18.06 7.90 9.20
C TRP A 246 17.48 7.90 10.62
N ARG A 247 18.34 7.76 11.64
CA ARG A 247 17.92 7.81 13.04
C ARG A 247 17.27 9.14 13.38
N VAL A 248 17.90 10.27 13.04
CA VAL A 248 17.36 11.60 13.33
C VAL A 248 16.00 11.82 12.64
N SER A 249 15.87 11.40 11.37
CA SER A 249 14.63 11.54 10.61
C SER A 249 13.48 10.70 11.20
N LEU A 250 13.76 9.46 11.62
CA LEU A 250 12.77 8.60 12.27
C LEU A 250 12.37 9.12 13.65
N THR A 251 13.30 9.71 14.39
CA THR A 251 13.02 10.23 15.73
C THR A 251 12.30 11.59 15.70
N ALA A 252 12.43 12.34 14.61
CA ALA A 252 11.70 13.59 14.39
C ALA A 252 10.25 13.36 13.89
N GLY A 253 9.98 12.22 13.23
CA GLY A 253 8.65 11.91 12.67
C GLY A 253 7.68 11.20 13.61
N VAL A 254 8.09 10.77 14.81
CA VAL A 254 7.28 9.91 15.71
C VAL A 254 6.71 10.66 16.92
N THR A 255 7.07 11.92 17.14
CA THR A 255 6.49 12.75 18.20
C THR A 255 5.98 14.06 17.60
N GLU A 256 4.68 14.33 17.81
CA GLU A 256 3.94 15.55 17.45
C GLU A 256 3.12 15.51 16.16
N PHE A 257 2.19 14.55 16.03
CA PHE A 257 0.90 14.76 15.35
C PHE A 257 -0.13 13.75 15.89
N TYR A 258 -0.55 13.93 17.14
CA TYR A 258 -1.82 13.45 17.67
C TYR A 258 -2.34 14.44 18.70
#